data_AF-A0A973WLQ1-F1
#
_entry.id   AF-A0A973WLQ1-F1
#
_cell.length_a   1.000
_cell.length_b   1.000
_cell.length_c   1.000
_cell.angle_alpha   90.00
_cell.angle_beta   90.00
_cell.angle_gamma   90.00
#
_symmetry.space_group_name_H-M   'P 1'
#
loop_
_entity.id
_entity.type
_entity.pdbx_description
1 polymer ?
#
loop_
_entity_poly.entity_id
_entity_poly.type
_entity_poly.pdbx_seq_one_letter_code
_entity_poly.pdbx_strand_id
1 'polypeptide(L)'
;MTFSTLTSAMIPVVSSLSDVPDDLPLYYADENFYFRVPLAESDDGRWLVTIDVGYQEYRELAPCAQVAPIDFFSFGYEITLFDQIDEVSYSTFDPREARPAIPDEMRQLVVEIACHCFIKLLPTCCPDYIFRTTWLSSPSENALKKHLRANEILAAADYIVLQEGTDQHGCKYWLLGKSDSDHSHLDPSGLISSRWEQNDEPSHAL
;
A
#
# COMPACT_ATOMS: atom_id res chain seq x y z
N MET A 1 8.46 10.59 13.25
CA MET A 1 8.04 11.98 13.55
C MET A 1 6.53 12.02 13.53
N THR A 2 5.85 12.82 14.36
CA THR A 2 4.37 12.87 14.40
C THR A 2 3.80 13.82 13.35
N PHE A 3 2.72 13.42 12.69
CA PHE A 3 1.93 14.27 11.78
C PHE A 3 1.62 15.63 12.43
N SER A 4 1.94 16.72 11.75
CA SER A 4 1.76 18.08 12.28
C SER A 4 0.28 18.39 12.54
N THR A 5 -0.01 19.07 13.65
CA THR A 5 -1.36 19.59 13.93
C THR A 5 -1.66 20.71 12.93
N LEU A 6 -2.65 20.48 12.07
CA LEU A 6 -3.10 21.48 11.10
C LEU A 6 -3.86 22.60 11.80
N THR A 7 -3.52 23.85 11.44
CA THR A 7 -4.17 25.07 11.96
C THR A 7 -5.27 25.60 11.05
N SER A 8 -5.37 25.05 9.84
CA SER A 8 -6.23 25.48 8.75
C SER A 8 -7.12 24.35 8.27
N ALA A 9 -8.27 24.69 7.69
CA ALA A 9 -9.18 23.70 7.12
C ALA A 9 -8.60 23.09 5.85
N MET A 10 -8.75 21.78 5.68
CA MET A 10 -8.34 21.07 4.47
C MET A 10 -9.49 21.03 3.46
N ILE A 11 -9.22 21.47 2.23
CA ILE A 11 -10.15 21.55 1.12
C ILE A 11 -9.86 20.39 0.15
N PRO A 12 -10.84 19.52 -0.16
CA PRO A 12 -10.67 18.45 -1.14
C PRO A 12 -10.21 18.96 -2.51
N VAL A 13 -9.15 18.37 -3.04
CA VAL A 13 -8.72 18.51 -4.44
C VAL A 13 -9.44 17.48 -5.32
N VAL A 14 -9.66 16.28 -4.78
CA VAL A 14 -10.39 15.18 -5.43
C VAL A 14 -11.68 14.93 -4.66
N SER A 15 -12.84 15.00 -5.34
CA SER A 15 -14.14 14.77 -4.71
C SER A 15 -14.78 13.44 -5.13
N SER A 16 -14.23 12.81 -6.16
CA SER A 16 -14.69 11.55 -6.74
C SER A 16 -13.54 10.84 -7.45
N LEU A 17 -13.67 9.53 -7.68
CA LEU A 17 -12.64 8.77 -8.40
C LEU A 17 -12.39 9.29 -9.83
N SER A 18 -13.40 9.88 -10.47
CA SER A 18 -13.29 10.48 -11.80
C SER A 18 -12.44 11.76 -11.83
N ASP A 19 -12.13 12.36 -10.68
CA ASP A 19 -11.26 13.53 -10.61
C ASP A 19 -9.77 13.13 -10.57
N VAL A 20 -9.46 11.83 -10.41
CA VAL A 20 -8.07 11.33 -10.46
C VAL A 20 -7.58 11.34 -11.91
N PRO A 21 -6.47 12.04 -12.23
CA PRO A 21 -5.96 12.11 -13.59
C PRO A 21 -5.66 10.75 -14.21
N ASP A 22 -5.87 10.64 -15.52
CA ASP A 22 -5.54 9.41 -16.26
C ASP A 22 -4.07 9.26 -16.59
N ASP A 23 -3.37 10.38 -16.70
CA ASP A 23 -1.97 10.52 -17.11
C ASP A 23 -1.04 10.82 -15.93
N LEU A 24 -1.27 10.16 -14.78
CA LEU A 24 -0.39 10.30 -13.61
C LEU A 24 1.05 9.91 -13.97
N PRO A 25 2.05 10.78 -13.71
CA PRO A 25 3.45 10.42 -13.91
C PRO A 25 3.88 9.37 -12.88
N LEU A 26 4.64 8.36 -13.34
CA LEU A 26 5.25 7.37 -12.47
C LEU A 26 6.58 7.91 -11.92
N TYR A 27 6.68 8.00 -10.61
CA TYR A 27 7.88 8.44 -9.90
C TYR A 27 8.70 7.24 -9.42
N TYR A 28 9.98 7.48 -9.16
CA TYR A 28 10.89 6.54 -8.50
C TYR A 28 11.67 7.26 -7.41
N ALA A 29 11.50 6.84 -6.16
CA ALA A 29 12.24 7.34 -5.00
C ALA A 29 12.30 6.24 -3.93
N ASP A 30 13.38 6.21 -3.13
CA ASP A 30 13.56 5.26 -2.03
C ASP A 30 13.28 3.80 -2.42
N GLU A 31 13.79 3.40 -3.58
CA GLU A 31 13.62 2.04 -4.15
C GLU A 31 12.17 1.65 -4.47
N ASN A 32 11.26 2.62 -4.52
CA ASN A 32 9.84 2.43 -4.78
C ASN A 32 9.40 3.15 -6.06
N PHE A 33 8.57 2.47 -6.86
CA PHE A 33 7.85 3.09 -7.98
C PHE A 33 6.44 3.48 -7.52
N TYR A 34 6.00 4.71 -7.74
CA TYR A 34 4.71 5.17 -7.23
C TYR A 34 4.05 6.26 -8.07
N PHE A 35 2.72 6.29 -8.03
CA PHE A 35 1.90 7.43 -8.43
C PHE A 35 1.60 8.29 -7.21
N ARG A 36 1.69 9.61 -7.37
CA ARG A 36 1.30 10.58 -6.35
C ARG A 36 0.00 11.26 -6.77
N VAL A 37 -1.01 11.15 -5.92
CA VAL A 37 -2.32 11.79 -6.16
C VAL A 37 -2.58 12.82 -5.06
N PRO A 38 -2.80 14.10 -5.39
CA PRO A 38 -3.20 15.09 -4.39
C PRO A 38 -4.59 14.77 -3.86
N LEU A 39 -4.76 14.79 -2.55
CA LEU A 39 -6.03 14.56 -1.89
C LEU A 39 -6.69 15.87 -1.48
N ALA A 40 -6.01 16.69 -0.68
CA ALA A 40 -6.55 17.94 -0.17
C ALA A 40 -5.45 18.98 0.05
N GLU A 41 -5.82 20.25 0.03
CA GLU A 41 -4.94 21.39 0.29
C GLU A 41 -5.54 22.26 1.39
N SER A 42 -4.72 22.84 2.26
CA SER A 42 -5.22 23.76 3.27
C SER A 42 -5.72 25.07 2.65
N ASP A 43 -6.70 25.70 3.30
CA ASP A 43 -7.28 26.99 2.87
C ASP A 43 -6.26 28.13 2.72
N ASP A 44 -5.17 28.08 3.48
CA ASP A 44 -4.05 29.01 3.47
C ASP A 44 -2.95 28.64 2.45
N GLY A 45 -3.11 27.51 1.74
CA GLY A 45 -2.16 26.99 0.75
C GLY A 45 -0.86 26.45 1.35
N ARG A 46 -0.72 26.37 2.66
CA ARG A 46 0.51 25.88 3.30
C ARG A 46 0.67 24.38 3.19
N TRP A 47 -0.41 23.62 3.34
CA TRP A 47 -0.37 22.17 3.51
C TRP A 47 -1.01 21.47 2.32
N LEU A 48 -0.31 20.49 1.76
CA LEU A 48 -0.84 19.59 0.74
C LEU A 48 -0.77 18.16 1.28
N VAL A 49 -1.90 17.45 1.30
CA VAL A 49 -1.91 16.01 1.60
C VAL A 49 -2.07 15.22 0.32
N THR A 50 -1.21 14.23 0.11
CA THR A 50 -1.21 13.33 -1.04
C THR A 50 -1.33 11.88 -0.59
N ILE A 51 -1.74 11.02 -1.52
CA ILE A 51 -1.56 9.58 -1.42
C ILE A 51 -0.52 9.14 -2.45
N ASP A 52 0.50 8.45 -1.98
CA ASP A 52 1.54 7.86 -2.80
C ASP A 52 1.25 6.36 -2.88
N VAL A 53 0.89 5.87 -4.07
CA VAL A 53 0.48 4.48 -4.30
C VAL A 53 1.50 3.82 -5.19
N GLY A 54 2.12 2.75 -4.72
CA GLY A 54 3.29 2.20 -5.36
C GLY A 54 3.56 0.74 -5.11
N TYR A 55 4.68 0.30 -5.66
CA TYR A 55 5.22 -1.04 -5.42
C TYR A 55 6.74 -1.01 -5.19
N GLN A 56 7.21 -2.01 -4.45
CA GLN A 56 8.62 -2.34 -4.30
C GLN A 56 8.91 -3.71 -4.90
N GLU A 57 10.03 -3.84 -5.60
CA GLU A 57 10.51 -5.12 -6.14
C GLU A 57 11.35 -5.86 -5.11
N TYR A 58 11.05 -7.13 -4.89
CA TYR A 58 11.86 -8.04 -4.09
C TYR A 58 12.26 -9.25 -4.93
N ARG A 59 13.56 -9.54 -4.93
CA ARG A 59 14.14 -10.62 -5.74
C ARG A 59 14.57 -11.78 -4.86
N GLU A 60 14.12 -12.99 -5.22
CA GLU A 60 14.45 -14.25 -4.54
C GLU A 60 14.25 -14.19 -3.01
N LEU A 61 13.22 -13.49 -2.53
CA LEU A 61 12.90 -13.37 -1.10
C LEU A 61 11.65 -14.18 -0.76
N ALA A 62 11.62 -14.71 0.46
CA ALA A 62 10.39 -15.28 1.01
C ALA A 62 9.49 -14.12 1.49
N PRO A 63 8.29 -13.92 0.91
CA PRO A 63 7.41 -12.83 1.31
C PRO A 63 6.88 -13.00 2.75
N CYS A 64 6.77 -14.25 3.20
CA CYS A 64 6.52 -14.59 4.60
C CYS A 64 7.09 -15.98 4.92
N ALA A 65 7.15 -16.34 6.20
CA ALA A 65 7.75 -17.59 6.68
C ALA A 65 7.10 -18.86 6.09
N GLN A 66 5.86 -18.77 5.59
CA GLN A 66 5.10 -19.90 5.03
C GLN A 66 5.19 -19.99 3.50
N VAL A 67 5.95 -19.13 2.83
CA VAL A 67 6.08 -19.11 1.36
C VAL A 67 7.55 -19.28 1.00
N ALA A 68 7.84 -20.14 0.03
CA ALA A 68 9.19 -20.31 -0.48
C ALA A 68 9.71 -19.00 -1.12
N PRO A 69 11.03 -18.78 -1.19
CA PRO A 69 11.58 -17.62 -1.87
C PRO A 69 11.09 -17.49 -3.31
N ILE A 70 10.62 -16.30 -3.68
CA ILE A 70 10.11 -15.95 -5.01
C ILE A 70 10.45 -14.49 -5.36
N ASP A 71 10.37 -14.17 -6.65
CA ASP A 71 10.31 -12.78 -7.08
C ASP A 71 8.90 -12.25 -6.89
N PHE A 72 8.74 -11.15 -6.15
CA PHE A 72 7.42 -10.58 -5.90
C PHE A 72 7.48 -9.06 -5.82
N PHE A 73 6.32 -8.46 -6.02
CA PHE A 73 6.13 -7.02 -5.95
C PHE A 73 5.24 -6.73 -4.75
N SER A 74 5.73 -5.93 -3.81
CA SER A 74 4.95 -5.51 -2.64
C SER A 74 4.17 -4.25 -2.96
N PHE A 75 2.85 -4.34 -3.01
CA PHE A 75 1.98 -3.21 -3.35
C PHE A 75 1.45 -2.53 -2.08
N GLY A 76 1.58 -1.21 -2.00
CA GLY A 76 1.19 -0.41 -0.85
C GLY A 76 0.80 1.02 -1.19
N TYR A 77 0.35 1.76 -0.19
CA TYR A 77 0.20 3.20 -0.30
C TYR A 77 0.58 3.88 1.00
N GLU A 78 1.07 5.11 0.89
CA GLU A 78 1.43 5.98 1.99
C GLU A 78 0.66 7.30 1.87
N ILE A 79 0.38 7.96 2.99
CA ILE A 79 -0.15 9.32 2.99
C ILE A 79 0.95 10.27 3.39
N THR A 80 1.19 11.29 2.57
CA THR A 80 2.19 12.32 2.83
C THR A 80 1.55 13.69 2.99
N LEU A 81 1.95 14.41 4.02
CA LEU A 81 1.63 15.80 4.26
C LEU A 81 2.86 16.65 3.96
N PHE A 82 2.75 17.54 2.99
CA PHE A 82 3.79 18.49 2.59
C PHE A 82 3.50 19.87 3.17
N ASP A 83 4.49 20.44 3.85
CA ASP A 83 4.58 21.88 4.08
C ASP A 83 5.15 22.54 2.83
N GLN A 84 4.30 23.24 2.08
CA GLN A 84 4.66 23.93 0.84
C GLN A 84 5.54 25.16 1.08
N ILE A 85 5.60 25.68 2.32
CA ILE A 85 6.37 26.87 2.68
C ILE A 85 7.75 26.47 3.19
N ASP A 86 7.77 25.53 4.14
CA ASP A 86 9.01 25.11 4.81
C ASP A 86 9.70 23.92 4.10
N GLU A 87 9.09 23.39 3.03
CA GLU A 87 9.58 22.26 2.21
C GLU A 87 9.84 20.97 3.02
N VAL A 88 9.04 20.73 4.06
CA VAL A 88 9.13 19.54 4.92
C VAL A 88 7.98 18.59 4.59
N SER A 89 8.26 17.28 4.55
CA SER A 89 7.26 16.25 4.36
C SER A 89 7.14 15.31 5.55
N TYR A 90 5.91 14.91 5.87
CA TYR A 90 5.59 13.91 6.88
C TYR A 90 4.79 12.80 6.22
N SER A 91 5.33 11.59 6.19
CA SER A 91 4.64 10.44 5.59
C SER A 91 4.29 9.39 6.63
N THR A 92 3.18 8.69 6.41
CA THR A 92 2.74 7.60 7.29
C THR A 92 1.90 6.57 6.53
N PHE A 93 2.08 5.31 6.93
CA PHE A 93 1.20 4.20 6.56
C PHE A 93 0.05 4.00 7.55
N ASP A 94 0.10 4.66 8.73
CA ASP A 94 -0.95 4.53 9.75
C ASP A 94 -2.15 5.42 9.39
N PRO A 95 -3.32 4.83 9.05
CA PRO A 95 -4.50 5.62 8.74
C PRO A 95 -4.99 6.47 9.92
N ARG A 96 -4.61 6.15 11.16
CA ARG A 96 -4.96 6.93 12.36
C ARG A 96 -4.16 8.22 12.43
N GLU A 97 -2.89 8.19 12.03
CA GLU A 97 -2.01 9.37 12.01
C GLU A 97 -2.36 10.30 10.85
N ALA A 98 -2.69 9.74 9.68
CA ALA A 98 -3.09 10.51 8.50
C ALA A 98 -4.50 11.13 8.61
N ARG A 99 -5.39 10.52 9.40
CA ARG A 99 -6.83 10.89 9.48
C ARG A 99 -7.10 12.38 9.73
N PRO A 100 -6.37 13.09 10.61
CA PRO A 100 -6.59 14.51 10.86
C PRO A 100 -6.32 15.41 9.65
N ALA A 101 -5.46 14.97 8.72
CA ALA A 101 -5.12 15.73 7.53
C ALA A 101 -6.06 15.47 6.34
N ILE A 102 -6.88 14.44 6.41
CA ILE A 102 -7.79 14.06 5.32
C ILE A 102 -9.22 14.50 5.69
N PRO A 103 -9.87 15.36 4.87
CA PRO A 103 -11.27 15.73 5.04
C PRO A 103 -12.18 14.52 5.20
N ASP A 104 -13.19 14.62 6.07
CA ASP A 104 -14.06 13.50 6.47
C ASP A 104 -14.74 12.84 5.27
N GLU A 105 -15.21 13.65 4.32
CA GLU A 105 -15.85 13.28 3.07
C GLU A 105 -14.93 12.47 2.13
N MET A 106 -13.61 12.70 2.18
CA MET A 106 -12.64 12.04 1.31
C MET A 106 -12.14 10.71 1.85
N ARG A 107 -12.31 10.43 3.14
CA ARG A 107 -11.70 9.25 3.79
C ARG A 107 -12.13 7.92 3.19
N GLN A 108 -13.30 7.86 2.55
CA GLN A 108 -13.77 6.66 1.85
C GLN A 108 -13.06 6.49 0.50
N LEU A 109 -12.74 7.59 -0.18
CA LEU A 109 -12.09 7.60 -1.49
C LEU A 109 -10.63 7.16 -1.46
N VAL A 110 -9.91 7.35 -0.35
CA VAL A 110 -8.47 7.00 -0.22
C VAL A 110 -8.16 5.60 -0.73
N VAL A 111 -8.97 4.62 -0.34
CA VAL A 111 -8.78 3.22 -0.76
C VAL A 111 -9.17 3.02 -2.22
N GLU A 112 -10.22 3.68 -2.69
CA GLU A 112 -10.65 3.60 -4.08
C GLU A 112 -9.58 4.18 -5.02
N ILE A 113 -8.99 5.32 -4.65
CA ILE A 113 -7.85 5.95 -5.34
C ILE A 113 -6.65 4.99 -5.35
N ALA A 114 -6.32 4.38 -4.21
CA ALA A 114 -5.25 3.39 -4.14
C ALA A 114 -5.49 2.20 -5.08
N CYS A 115 -6.69 1.64 -5.07
CA CYS A 115 -7.03 0.52 -5.94
C CYS A 115 -6.98 0.90 -7.42
N HIS A 116 -7.47 2.10 -7.75
CA HIS A 116 -7.40 2.63 -9.12
C HIS A 116 -5.95 2.81 -9.59
N CYS A 117 -5.07 3.30 -8.72
CA CYS A 117 -3.64 3.42 -9.01
C CYS A 117 -2.97 2.05 -9.15
N PHE A 118 -3.33 1.04 -8.35
CA PHE A 118 -2.81 -0.32 -8.52
C PHE A 118 -3.09 -0.87 -9.92
N ILE A 119 -4.33 -0.71 -10.42
CA ILE A 119 -4.68 -1.13 -11.79
C ILE A 119 -3.82 -0.41 -12.83
N LYS A 120 -3.52 0.88 -12.64
CA LYS A 120 -2.64 1.65 -13.53
C LYS A 120 -1.17 1.20 -13.45
N LEU A 121 -0.71 0.69 -12.30
CA LEU A 121 0.65 0.18 -12.13
C LEU A 121 0.86 -1.16 -12.83
N LEU A 122 -0.16 -2.05 -12.83
CA LEU A 122 -0.03 -3.41 -13.34
C LEU A 122 0.54 -3.52 -14.78
N PRO A 123 0.10 -2.73 -15.77
CA PRO A 123 0.69 -2.78 -17.11
C PRO A 123 2.16 -2.36 -17.17
N THR A 124 2.63 -1.58 -16.19
CA THR A 124 4.02 -1.10 -16.15
C THR A 124 4.97 -2.14 -15.59
N CYS A 125 4.58 -2.82 -14.51
CA CYS A 125 5.44 -3.80 -13.84
C CYS A 125 5.14 -5.26 -14.19
N CYS A 126 3.94 -5.57 -14.66
CA CYS A 126 3.48 -6.91 -15.07
C CYS A 126 3.92 -8.05 -14.11
N PRO A 127 3.76 -7.91 -12.77
CA PRO A 127 4.38 -8.80 -11.81
C PRO A 127 3.78 -10.19 -11.87
N ASP A 128 4.61 -11.23 -11.74
CA ASP A 128 4.10 -12.61 -11.65
C ASP A 128 3.41 -12.85 -10.30
N TYR A 129 3.93 -12.21 -9.25
CA TYR A 129 3.42 -12.28 -7.88
C TYR A 129 3.29 -10.91 -7.24
N ILE A 130 2.17 -10.70 -6.57
CA ILE A 130 1.89 -9.51 -5.79
C ILE A 130 1.74 -9.92 -4.33
N PHE A 131 2.58 -9.35 -3.47
CA PHE A 131 2.42 -9.49 -2.03
C PHE A 131 1.75 -8.26 -1.45
N ARG A 132 0.75 -8.49 -0.59
CA ARG A 132 0.07 -7.42 0.13
C ARG A 132 -0.06 -7.79 1.59
N THR A 133 0.14 -6.81 2.46
CA THR A 133 -0.03 -6.97 3.90
C THR A 133 -0.84 -5.81 4.48
N THR A 134 -1.50 -6.06 5.61
CA THR A 134 -2.07 -4.99 6.43
C THR A 134 -0.97 -4.36 7.26
N TRP A 135 -0.91 -3.03 7.30
CA TRP A 135 -0.01 -2.36 8.24
C TRP A 135 -0.46 -2.55 9.71
N LEU A 136 -1.78 -2.57 9.95
CA LEU A 136 -2.33 -2.75 11.30
C LEU A 136 -2.28 -4.21 11.73
N SER A 137 -1.72 -4.46 12.92
CA SER A 137 -1.90 -5.72 13.63
C SER A 137 -3.35 -5.92 14.03
N SER A 138 -3.87 -7.13 13.84
CA SER A 138 -5.23 -7.54 14.21
C SER A 138 -6.31 -6.56 13.71
N PRO A 139 -6.36 -6.29 12.39
CA PRO A 139 -7.26 -5.30 11.83
C PRO A 139 -8.73 -5.70 12.07
N SER A 140 -9.56 -4.70 12.40
CA SER A 140 -11.02 -4.90 12.51
C SER A 140 -11.63 -5.38 11.18
N GLU A 141 -12.79 -6.03 11.23
CA GLU A 141 -13.51 -6.46 10.01
C GLU A 141 -13.74 -5.31 9.02
N ASN A 142 -14.05 -4.11 9.52
CA ASN A 142 -14.24 -2.93 8.66
C ASN A 142 -12.94 -2.46 8.01
N ALA A 143 -11.79 -2.62 8.68
CA ALA A 143 -10.49 -2.36 8.07
C ALA A 143 -10.15 -3.42 7.01
N LEU A 144 -10.50 -4.69 7.26
CA LEU A 144 -10.28 -5.78 6.31
C LEU A 144 -11.09 -5.64 5.03
N LYS A 145 -12.33 -5.15 5.10
CA LYS A 145 -13.15 -4.88 3.89
C LYS A 145 -12.40 -4.06 2.84
N LYS A 146 -11.56 -3.11 3.25
CA LYS A 146 -10.75 -2.28 2.35
C LYS A 146 -9.66 -3.08 1.63
N HIS A 147 -9.00 -4.00 2.35
CA HIS A 147 -7.99 -4.87 1.75
C HIS A 147 -8.61 -5.91 0.82
N LEU A 148 -9.75 -6.48 1.21
CA LEU A 148 -10.51 -7.41 0.38
C LEU A 148 -11.01 -6.74 -0.90
N ARG A 149 -11.48 -5.49 -0.81
CA ARG A 149 -11.87 -4.71 -2.00
C ARG A 149 -10.71 -4.54 -2.99
N ALA A 150 -9.51 -4.29 -2.48
CA ALA A 150 -8.32 -4.21 -3.32
C ALA A 150 -7.96 -5.58 -3.94
N ASN A 151 -8.17 -6.70 -3.23
CA ASN A 151 -8.00 -8.04 -3.82
C ASN A 151 -9.03 -8.32 -4.93
N GLU A 152 -10.30 -7.92 -4.76
CA GLU A 152 -11.33 -8.03 -5.81
C GLU A 152 -10.93 -7.27 -7.08
N ILE A 153 -10.31 -6.11 -6.92
CA ILE A 153 -9.85 -5.27 -8.03
C ILE A 153 -8.67 -5.92 -8.75
N LEU A 154 -7.70 -6.46 -8.00
CA LEU A 154 -6.59 -7.24 -8.60
C LEU A 154 -7.10 -8.52 -9.29
N ALA A 155 -8.14 -9.15 -8.75
CA ALA A 155 -8.79 -10.30 -9.38
C ALA A 155 -9.48 -9.97 -10.69
N ALA A 156 -10.03 -8.76 -10.84
CA ALA A 156 -10.53 -8.27 -12.13
C ALA A 156 -9.41 -8.00 -13.15
N ALA A 157 -8.15 -7.97 -12.71
CA ALA A 157 -6.95 -7.87 -13.54
C ALA A 157 -6.19 -9.21 -13.64
N ASP A 158 -6.92 -10.33 -13.53
CA ASP A 158 -6.42 -11.69 -13.70
C ASP A 158 -5.43 -12.19 -12.62
N TYR A 159 -5.46 -11.61 -11.41
CA TYR A 159 -4.70 -12.11 -10.25
C TYR A 159 -5.58 -12.88 -9.26
N ILE A 160 -5.20 -14.10 -8.90
CA ILE A 160 -5.91 -14.91 -7.89
C ILE A 160 -5.15 -14.92 -6.57
N VAL A 161 -5.89 -15.02 -5.45
CA VAL A 161 -5.27 -15.25 -4.14
C VAL A 161 -4.78 -16.69 -4.08
N LEU A 162 -3.47 -16.86 -3.97
CA LEU A 162 -2.81 -18.16 -3.85
C LEU A 162 -2.67 -18.59 -2.39
N GLN A 163 -2.36 -17.63 -1.53
CA GLN A 163 -2.20 -17.85 -0.11
C GLN A 163 -2.64 -16.62 0.67
N GLU A 164 -3.29 -16.83 1.80
CA GLU A 164 -3.59 -15.78 2.77
C GLU A 164 -3.36 -16.29 4.18
N GLY A 165 -3.06 -15.38 5.10
CA GLY A 165 -2.72 -15.78 6.45
C GLY A 165 -2.61 -14.62 7.40
N THR A 166 -2.03 -14.90 8.56
CA THR A 166 -1.69 -13.92 9.58
C THR A 166 -0.24 -14.17 9.98
N ASP A 167 0.58 -13.12 9.95
CA ASP A 167 1.97 -13.23 10.39
C ASP A 167 2.05 -13.25 11.93
N GLN A 168 3.27 -13.41 12.44
CA GLN A 168 3.56 -13.41 13.88
C GLN A 168 3.23 -12.08 14.58
N HIS A 169 3.11 -10.99 13.83
CA HIS A 169 2.78 -9.67 14.33
C HIS A 169 1.27 -9.40 14.30
N GLY A 170 0.46 -10.36 13.85
CA GLY A 170 -0.99 -10.22 13.76
C GLY A 170 -1.47 -9.50 12.50
N CYS A 171 -0.58 -9.19 11.55
CA CYS A 171 -0.94 -8.57 10.28
C CYS A 171 -1.49 -9.62 9.32
N LYS A 172 -2.57 -9.29 8.61
CA LYS A 172 -3.10 -10.15 7.54
C LYS A 172 -2.27 -9.95 6.27
N TYR A 173 -2.00 -11.04 5.56
CA TYR A 173 -1.32 -10.98 4.28
C TYR A 173 -2.06 -11.76 3.21
N TRP A 174 -1.81 -11.39 1.95
CA TRP A 174 -2.27 -12.05 0.74
C TRP A 174 -1.12 -12.12 -0.25
N LEU A 175 -0.84 -13.32 -0.74
CA LEU A 175 -0.03 -13.56 -1.92
C LEU A 175 -0.97 -13.80 -3.09
N LEU A 176 -0.88 -12.94 -4.10
CA LEU A 176 -1.61 -13.07 -5.35
C LEU A 176 -0.65 -13.47 -6.47
N GLY A 177 -1.13 -14.25 -7.44
CA GLY A 177 -0.39 -14.56 -8.66
C GLY A 177 -1.30 -14.58 -9.88
N LYS A 178 -0.70 -14.53 -11.07
CA LYS A 178 -1.42 -14.53 -12.35
C LYS A 178 -2.24 -15.81 -12.53
N SER A 179 -3.53 -15.67 -12.79
CA SER A 179 -4.49 -16.78 -12.88
C SER A 179 -4.15 -17.85 -13.93
N ASP A 180 -3.37 -17.51 -14.95
CA ASP A 180 -2.95 -18.38 -16.05
C ASP A 180 -1.59 -19.06 -15.82
N SER A 181 -0.94 -18.80 -14.69
CA SER A 181 0.41 -19.26 -14.38
C SER A 181 0.43 -20.51 -13.47
N ASP A 182 1.50 -21.31 -13.57
CA ASP A 182 1.70 -22.48 -12.71
C ASP A 182 2.32 -22.09 -11.36
N HIS A 183 1.54 -22.28 -10.30
CA HIS A 183 1.89 -21.94 -8.92
C HIS A 183 2.18 -23.16 -8.04
N SER A 184 2.30 -24.36 -8.63
CA SER A 184 2.46 -25.62 -7.88
C SER A 184 3.71 -25.68 -6.99
N HIS A 185 4.73 -24.87 -7.29
CA HIS A 185 5.96 -24.75 -6.50
C HIS A 185 5.79 -23.97 -5.19
N LEU A 186 4.66 -23.29 -4.98
CA LEU A 186 4.37 -22.51 -3.78
C LEU A 186 3.75 -23.33 -2.65
N ASP A 187 3.41 -24.61 -2.88
CA ASP A 187 2.68 -25.43 -1.91
C ASP A 187 3.50 -25.65 -0.61
N PRO A 188 3.04 -25.13 0.55
CA PRO A 188 3.73 -25.27 1.83
C PRO A 188 3.55 -26.65 2.49
N SER A 189 2.84 -27.59 1.87
CA SER A 189 2.64 -28.94 2.42
C SER A 189 3.92 -29.80 2.50
N GLY A 190 5.03 -29.32 1.93
CA GLY A 190 6.37 -29.92 2.08
C GLY A 190 7.26 -29.18 3.09
N LEU A 191 7.25 -29.63 4.35
CA LEU A 191 8.20 -29.29 5.42
C LEU A 191 8.12 -27.87 5.99
N ILE A 192 7.46 -27.77 7.15
CA ILE A 192 7.77 -26.76 8.18
C ILE A 192 9.25 -26.90 8.54
N SER A 193 10.11 -26.10 7.90
CA SER A 193 11.48 -25.89 8.34
C SER A 193 11.50 -24.65 9.21
N SER A 194 11.42 -24.87 10.52
CA SER A 194 11.78 -23.94 11.58
C SER A 194 13.16 -23.32 11.31
N ARG A 195 13.20 -22.13 10.71
CA ARG A 195 14.46 -21.39 10.53
C ARG A 195 14.26 -19.88 10.35
N TRP A 196 13.50 -19.28 11.26
CA TRP A 196 13.60 -17.85 11.55
C TRP A 196 13.70 -17.68 13.06
N GLU A 197 14.82 -18.19 13.61
CA GLU A 197 15.40 -17.61 14.81
C GLU A 197 16.60 -16.78 14.33
N GLN A 198 16.59 -15.50 14.71
CA GLN A 198 17.68 -14.52 14.62
C GLN A 198 17.92 -13.86 13.25
N ASN A 199 17.36 -12.65 13.15
CA ASN A 199 17.88 -11.41 12.56
C ASN A 199 16.64 -10.51 12.39
N ASP A 200 16.50 -9.30 12.88
CA ASP A 200 17.17 -8.48 13.88
C ASP A 200 16.03 -7.52 14.32
N GLU A 201 16.30 -6.70 15.33
CA GLU A 201 15.45 -5.56 15.73
C GLU A 201 14.91 -4.77 14.51
N PRO A 202 13.81 -4.00 14.65
CA PRO A 202 13.44 -3.00 13.66
C PRO A 202 14.60 -2.00 13.53
N SER A 203 15.49 -2.28 12.59
CA SER A 203 16.50 -1.36 12.10
C SER A 203 15.74 -0.16 11.56
N HIS A 204 15.83 0.93 12.32
CA HIS A 204 15.57 2.29 11.88
C HIS A 204 15.78 2.46 10.37
N ALA A 205 14.68 2.53 9.63
CA ALA A 205 14.59 3.31 8.41
C ALA A 205 13.71 4.53 8.74
N LEU A 206 14.41 5.55 9.26
CA LEU A 206 14.03 6.95 9.53
C LEU A 206 12.87 7.23 10.51
#